data_AF-A0A947F2B5-F1
#
_entry.id   AF-A0A947F2B5-F1
#
_cell.length_a   1.000
_cell.length_b   1.000
_cell.length_c   1.000
_cell.angle_alpha   90.00
_cell.angle_beta   90.00
_cell.angle_gamma   90.00
#
_symmetry.space_group_name_H-M   'P 1'
#
loop_
_entity.id
_entity.type
_entity.pdbx_description
1 polymer ?
#
loop_
_entity_poly.entity_id
_entity_poly.type
_entity_poly.pdbx_seq_one_letter_code
_entity_poly.pdbx_strand_id
1 'polypeptide(L)'
;MNIGIITVRGSDYHPNRRLSEAAAQQGHKIILLHPYRLCPSLVESKPEVSGQPDVGSIDVVLPRQGATLGDSCLALIRHISLMGIPLVNDLDSILLAKNQFQTLQVLAASRIL
;
A
#
# COMPACT_ATOMS: atom_id res chain seq x y z
N MET A 1 -12.43 -11.41 0.81
CA MET A 1 -11.57 -10.49 0.06
C MET A 1 -10.12 -10.92 0.16
N ASN A 2 -9.37 -10.70 -0.91
CA ASN A 2 -7.92 -10.74 -0.96
C ASN A 2 -7.39 -9.32 -0.70
N ILE A 3 -6.76 -9.14 0.46
CA ILE A 3 -6.25 -7.84 0.91
C ILE A 3 -4.73 -7.86 0.71
N GLY A 4 -4.22 -6.99 -0.16
CA GLY A 4 -2.80 -6.79 -0.36
C GLY A 4 -2.19 -5.94 0.76
N ILE A 5 -1.06 -6.32 1.33
CA ILE A 5 -0.28 -5.46 2.23
C ILE A 5 1.07 -5.20 1.60
N ILE A 6 1.39 -3.94 1.30
CA ILE A 6 2.73 -3.59 0.83
C ILE A 6 3.70 -3.63 2.00
N THR A 7 4.68 -4.53 1.97
CA THR A 7 5.64 -4.73 3.06
C THR A 7 6.89 -5.45 2.56
N VAL A 8 8.05 -5.09 3.11
CA VAL A 8 9.31 -5.85 2.93
C VAL A 8 9.49 -6.96 3.97
N ARG A 9 8.63 -6.98 4.99
CA ARG A 9 8.65 -7.97 6.07
C ARG A 9 7.73 -9.15 5.76
N GLY A 10 8.10 -10.34 6.24
CA GLY A 10 7.34 -11.58 6.10
C GLY A 10 6.13 -11.68 7.03
N SER A 11 5.47 -12.84 7.02
CA SER A 11 4.29 -13.15 7.84
C SER A 11 4.61 -13.33 9.32
N ASP A 12 5.87 -13.60 9.66
CA ASP A 12 6.41 -13.71 11.02
C ASP A 12 6.48 -12.34 11.73
N TYR A 13 6.53 -11.24 10.96
CA TYR A 13 6.53 -9.89 11.51
C TYR A 13 5.20 -9.57 12.20
N HIS A 14 5.28 -9.24 13.50
CA HIS A 14 4.11 -9.13 14.37
C HIS A 14 2.92 -8.31 13.80
N PRO A 15 3.13 -7.11 13.20
CA PRO A 15 2.05 -6.39 12.53
C PRO A 15 1.37 -7.17 11.39
N ASN A 16 2.14 -7.84 10.52
CA ASN A 16 1.59 -8.62 9.42
C ASN A 16 0.81 -9.83 9.94
N ARG A 17 1.34 -10.49 10.98
CA ARG A 17 0.68 -11.61 11.66
C ARG A 17 -0.67 -11.19 12.24
N ARG A 18 -0.71 -10.09 12.99
CA ARG A 18 -1.94 -9.58 13.62
C ARG A 18 -2.99 -9.18 12.59
N LEU A 19 -2.58 -8.50 11.52
CA LEU A 19 -3.49 -8.18 10.41
C LEU A 19 -4.02 -9.44 9.72
N SER A 20 -3.17 -10.46 9.54
CA SER A 20 -3.59 -11.74 8.95
C SER A 20 -4.60 -12.48 9.84
N GLU A 21 -4.39 -12.51 11.15
CA GLU A 21 -5.32 -13.13 12.10
C GLU A 21 -6.66 -12.39 12.12
N ALA A 22 -6.65 -11.05 12.16
CA ALA A 22 -7.87 -10.24 12.10
C ALA A 22 -8.62 -10.41 10.77
N ALA A 23 -7.91 -10.44 9.64
CA ALA A 23 -8.51 -10.70 8.33
C ALA A 23 -9.13 -12.11 8.28
N ALA A 24 -8.43 -13.12 8.79
CA ALA A 24 -8.93 -14.50 8.82
C ALA A 24 -10.20 -14.63 9.65
N GLN A 25 -10.29 -13.95 10.79
CA GLN A 25 -11.50 -13.91 11.63
C GLN A 25 -12.72 -13.33 10.89
N GLN A 26 -12.50 -12.49 9.89
CA GLN A 26 -13.53 -11.90 9.04
C GLN A 26 -13.71 -12.64 7.70
N GLY A 27 -13.09 -13.81 7.52
CA GLY A 27 -13.16 -14.58 6.27
C GLY A 27 -12.41 -13.93 5.10
N HIS A 28 -11.38 -13.13 5.38
CA HIS A 28 -10.52 -12.48 4.39
C HIS A 28 -9.12 -13.09 4.38
N LYS A 29 -8.39 -12.91 3.27
CA LYS A 29 -7.02 -13.40 3.10
C LYS A 29 -6.06 -12.22 2.94
N ILE A 30 -4.96 -12.23 3.68
CA ILE A 30 -3.86 -11.29 3.47
C ILE A 30 -2.89 -11.84 2.43
N ILE A 31 -2.47 -10.98 1.51
CA ILE A 31 -1.42 -11.25 0.52
C ILE A 31 -0.31 -10.21 0.73
N LEU A 32 0.90 -10.65 1.03
CA LEU A 32 2.03 -9.74 1.23
C LEU A 32 2.65 -9.37 -0.12
N LEU A 33 2.71 -8.06 -0.38
CA LEU A 33 3.24 -7.47 -1.60
C LEU A 33 4.61 -6.87 -1.29
N HIS A 34 5.66 -7.57 -1.71
CA HIS A 34 7.01 -7.05 -1.56
C HIS A 34 7.28 -6.03 -2.67
N PRO A 35 7.48 -4.73 -2.35
CA PRO A 35 7.52 -3.69 -3.36
C PRO A 35 8.69 -3.82 -4.34
N TYR A 36 9.78 -4.48 -3.94
CA TYR A 36 10.94 -4.74 -4.80
C TYR A 36 10.86 -6.07 -5.58
N ARG A 37 9.74 -6.80 -5.50
CA ARG A 37 9.48 -8.02 -6.30
C ARG A 37 8.37 -7.83 -7.33
N LEU A 38 7.83 -6.61 -7.39
CA LEU A 38 6.73 -6.22 -8.25
C LEU A 38 7.25 -5.13 -9.19
N CYS A 39 6.99 -5.29 -10.47
CA CYS A 39 7.44 -4.39 -11.52
C CYS A 39 6.22 -3.78 -12.23
N PRO A 40 5.93 -2.49 -11.99
CA PRO A 40 4.93 -1.74 -12.74
C PRO A 40 5.27 -1.67 -14.23
N SER A 41 4.27 -1.86 -15.09
CA SER A 41 4.39 -1.72 -16.54
C SER A 41 3.12 -1.15 -17.15
N LEU A 42 3.24 -0.60 -18.36
CA LEU A 42 2.12 -0.19 -19.20
C LEU A 42 2.11 -1.10 -20.43
N VAL A 43 1.06 -1.89 -20.61
CA VAL A 43 0.86 -2.75 -21.78
C VAL A 43 -0.38 -2.26 -22.51
N GLU A 44 -0.22 -1.85 -23.77
CA GLU A 44 -1.33 -1.26 -24.55
C GLU A 44 -2.04 -0.10 -23.83
N SER A 45 -1.28 0.75 -23.12
CA SER A 45 -1.78 1.84 -22.28
C SER A 45 -2.60 1.42 -21.05
N LYS A 46 -2.64 0.13 -20.72
CA LYS A 46 -3.24 -0.39 -19.48
C LYS A 46 -2.16 -0.61 -18.42
N PRO A 47 -2.39 -0.15 -17.18
CA PRO A 47 -1.48 -0.41 -16.08
C PRO A 47 -1.53 -1.88 -15.68
N GLU A 48 -0.36 -2.52 -15.67
CA GLU A 48 -0.16 -3.90 -15.24
C GLU A 48 0.98 -3.98 -14.22
N VAL A 49 0.98 -5.02 -13.39
CA VAL A 49 2.09 -5.32 -12.49
C VAL A 49 2.53 -6.75 -12.75
N SER A 50 3.80 -6.90 -13.12
CA SER A 50 4.44 -8.20 -13.22
C SER A 50 5.16 -8.56 -11.91
N GLY A 51 5.33 -9.85 -11.66
CA GLY A 51 5.99 -10.36 -10.45
C GLY A 51 5.10 -11.32 -9.66
N GLN A 52 5.50 -11.61 -8.43
CA GLN A 52 4.71 -12.45 -7.52
C GLN A 52 4.56 -11.78 -6.15
N PRO A 53 3.38 -11.89 -5.53
CA PRO A 53 2.16 -12.56 -6.01
C PRO A 53 1.40 -11.74 -7.07
N ASP A 54 0.43 -12.36 -7.75
CA ASP A 54 -0.42 -11.69 -8.75
C ASP A 54 -1.29 -10.61 -8.08
N VAL A 55 -1.09 -9.37 -8.52
CA VAL A 55 -1.80 -8.18 -8.02
C VAL A 55 -3.21 -8.08 -8.58
N GLY A 56 -3.51 -8.69 -9.73
CA GLY A 56 -4.83 -8.63 -10.37
C GLY A 56 -5.95 -9.29 -9.55
N SER A 57 -5.61 -10.18 -8.63
CA SER A 57 -6.56 -10.87 -7.75
C SER A 57 -6.89 -10.11 -6.45
N ILE A 58 -6.32 -8.91 -6.25
CA ILE A 58 -6.40 -8.15 -5.01
C ILE A 58 -7.58 -7.18 -5.05
N ASP A 59 -8.44 -7.26 -4.02
CA ASP A 59 -9.62 -6.43 -3.91
C ASP A 59 -9.33 -5.05 -3.32
N VAL A 60 -8.30 -4.95 -2.48
CA VAL A 60 -7.88 -3.72 -1.80
C VAL A 60 -6.44 -3.83 -1.32
N VAL A 61 -5.69 -2.73 -1.35
CA VAL A 61 -4.30 -2.69 -0.88
C VAL A 61 -4.16 -1.76 0.33
N LEU A 62 -3.44 -2.23 1.35
CA LEU A 62 -3.03 -1.49 2.52
C LEU A 62 -1.53 -1.14 2.38
N PRO A 63 -1.18 0.12 2.07
CA PRO A 63 0.21 0.53 1.92
C PRO A 63 0.91 0.67 3.28
N ARG A 64 1.43 -0.43 3.83
CA ARG A 64 2.11 -0.45 5.14
C ARG A 64 3.60 -0.16 4.98
N GLN A 65 3.95 1.11 4.88
CA GLN A 65 5.35 1.53 4.78
C GLN A 65 6.00 1.79 6.15
N GLY A 66 7.26 1.36 6.30
CA GLY A 66 8.18 1.89 7.33
C GLY A 66 8.99 3.07 6.77
N ALA A 67 9.63 3.83 7.66
CA ALA A 67 10.34 5.07 7.32
C ALA A 67 11.45 4.94 6.24
N THR A 68 11.97 3.72 6.03
CA THR A 68 13.06 3.43 5.11
C THR A 68 12.61 3.00 3.71
N LEU A 69 11.31 2.96 3.42
CA LEU A 69 10.82 2.60 2.09
C LEU A 69 10.98 3.79 1.12
N GLY A 70 11.72 3.54 0.04
CA GLY A 70 12.07 4.53 -0.98
C GLY A 70 10.98 4.76 -2.04
N ASP A 71 11.29 5.63 -2.99
CA ASP A 71 10.36 6.13 -4.01
C ASP A 71 9.75 5.04 -4.90
N SER A 72 10.45 3.93 -5.10
CA SER A 72 9.90 2.77 -5.83
C SER A 72 8.61 2.23 -5.21
N CYS A 73 8.47 2.32 -3.88
CA CYS A 73 7.24 1.90 -3.21
C CYS A 73 6.09 2.88 -3.45
N LEU A 74 6.38 4.18 -3.49
CA LEU A 74 5.40 5.21 -3.83
C LEU A 74 4.93 5.07 -5.28
N ALA A 75 5.85 4.78 -6.21
CA ALA A 75 5.53 4.48 -7.60
C ALA A 75 4.61 3.25 -7.73
N LEU A 76 4.89 2.18 -6.98
CA LEU A 76 4.01 1.00 -6.94
C LEU A 76 2.61 1.32 -6.41
N ILE A 77 2.50 2.09 -5.32
CA ILE A 77 1.20 2.52 -4.77
C ILE A 77 0.41 3.31 -5.80
N ARG A 78 1.06 4.28 -6.45
CA ARG A 78 0.45 5.07 -7.52
C ARG A 78 -0.06 4.16 -8.63
N HIS A 79 0.77 3.20 -9.05
CA HIS A 79 0.44 2.31 -10.15
C HIS A 79 -0.73 1.37 -9.82
N ILE A 80 -0.77 0.83 -8.59
CA ILE A 80 -1.90 0.03 -8.09
C ILE A 80 -3.20 0.85 -8.11
N SER A 81 -3.15 2.13 -7.72
CA SER A 81 -4.31 3.02 -7.83
C SER A 81 -4.76 3.21 -9.29
N LEU A 82 -3.83 3.33 -10.24
CA LEU A 82 -4.15 3.41 -11.68
C LEU A 82 -4.78 2.12 -12.22
N MET A 83 -4.44 0.96 -11.63
CA MET A 83 -5.12 -0.32 -11.93
C MET A 83 -6.56 -0.38 -11.43
N GLY A 84 -7.04 0.65 -10.74
CA GLY A 84 -8.40 0.70 -10.16
C GLY A 84 -8.55 -0.08 -8.86
N ILE A 85 -7.44 -0.55 -8.26
CA ILE A 85 -7.47 -1.26 -6.98
C ILE A 85 -7.56 -0.23 -5.84
N PRO A 86 -8.59 -0.27 -4.98
CA PRO A 86 -8.73 0.65 -3.86
C PRO A 86 -7.54 0.59 -2.88
N LEU A 87 -7.20 1.74 -2.30
CA LEU A 87 -6.13 1.89 -1.31
C LEU A 87 -6.68 2.28 0.06
N VAL A 88 -6.20 1.62 1.12
CA VAL A 88 -6.41 2.06 2.51
C VAL A 88 -5.33 3.08 2.83
N ASN A 89 -5.70 4.36 2.71
CA ASN A 89 -4.82 5.53 2.57
C ASN A 89 -4.27 5.64 1.14
N ASP A 90 -4.68 6.70 0.44
CA ASP A 90 -4.18 7.02 -0.88
C ASP A 90 -2.76 7.59 -0.83
N LEU A 91 -2.16 7.76 -2.02
CA LEU A 91 -0.80 8.26 -2.16
C LEU A 91 -0.65 9.68 -1.56
N ASP A 92 -1.62 10.56 -1.80
CA ASP A 92 -1.54 11.95 -1.37
C ASP A 92 -1.60 12.07 0.15
N SER A 93 -2.44 11.27 0.80
CA SER A 93 -2.53 11.14 2.26
C SER A 93 -1.22 10.62 2.86
N ILE A 94 -0.60 9.63 2.21
CA ILE A 94 0.70 9.08 2.63
C ILE A 94 1.80 10.13 2.51
N LEU A 95 1.86 10.85 1.38
CA LEU A 95 2.85 11.89 1.13
C LEU A 95 2.71 13.05 2.12
N LEU A 96 1.47 13.49 2.38
CA LEU A 96 1.17 14.52 3.37
C LEU A 96 1.63 14.10 4.77
N ALA A 97 1.20 12.92 5.23
CA ALA A 97 1.52 12.42 6.58
C ALA A 97 3.02 12.15 6.78
N LYS A 98 3.76 11.82 5.72
CA LYS A 98 5.22 11.63 5.76
C LYS A 98 5.97 12.96 5.97
N ASN A 99 5.44 14.07 5.47
CA ASN A 99 6.05 15.39 5.62
C ASN A 99 5.49 16.12 6.85
N GLN A 100 6.24 16.07 7.95
CA GLN A 100 5.82 16.67 9.22
C GLN A 100 5.54 18.17 9.13
N PHE A 101 6.35 18.92 8.38
CA PHE A 101 6.16 20.37 8.23
C PHE A 101 4.88 20.68 7.43
N GLN A 102 4.65 19.96 6.33
CA GLN A 102 3.43 20.11 5.56
C GLN A 102 2.19 19.67 6.35
N THR A 103 2.28 18.58 7.12
CA THR A 103 1.22 18.15 8.04
C THR A 103 0.89 19.25 9.05
N LEU A 104 1.89 19.88 9.69
CA LEU A 104 1.67 21.00 10.60
C LEU A 104 0.97 22.17 9.93
N GLN A 105 1.36 22.52 8.70
CA GLN A 105 0.70 23.58 7.92
C GLN A 105 -0.78 23.26 7.65
N VAL A 106 -1.11 22.02 7.27
CA VAL A 106 -2.50 21.59 7.04
C VAL A 106 -3.32 21.60 8.32
N LEU A 107 -2.74 21.14 9.44
CA LEU A 107 -3.42 21.17 10.75
C LEU A 107 -3.69 22.60 11.23
N ALA A 108 -2.72 23.52 11.07
CA ALA A 108 -2.89 24.94 11.38
C ALA A 108 -3.97 25.58 10.50
N ALA A 109 -3.93 25.34 9.19
CA ALA A 109 -4.95 25.84 8.25
C ALA A 109 -6.37 25.32 8.57
N SER A 110 -6.45 24.10 9.11
CA SER A 110 -7.71 23.45 9.53
C SER A 110 -8.18 23.83 10.93
N ARG A 111 -7.45 24.70 11.65
CA ARG A 111 -7.74 25.14 13.02
C ARG A 111 -7.82 24.00 14.05
N ILE A 112 -6.97 22.99 13.87
CA ILE A 112 -6.82 21.87 14.81
C ILE A 112 -5.70 22.16 15.85
N LEU A 113 -4.82 23.12 15.53
CA LEU A 113 -3.75 23.61 16.41
C LEU A 113 -4.14 24.92 17.10
#